data_AF-A0A2N3PXJ2-F1
#
_entry.id   AF-A0A2N3PXJ2-F1
#
_cell.length_a   1.000
_cell.length_b   1.000
_cell.length_c   1.000
_cell.angle_alpha   90.00
_cell.angle_beta   90.00
_cell.angle_gamma   90.00
#
_symmetry.space_group_name_H-M   'P 1'
#
loop_
_entity.id
_entity.type
_entity.pdbx_description
1 polymer ?
#
loop_
_entity_poly.entity_id
_entity_poly.type
_entity_poly.pdbx_seq_one_letter_code
_entity_poly.pdbx_strand_id
1 'polypeptide(L)'
;MSPRQTLFSRLRSDAAVDWEAFVGHGFVHRLGDGSLPEDCFRHYLGQDYLFLIQFARAYGLAVYKSETLEDMRQAAAGMAGILDEMGLHVKYCHDWGITKAEMAGLAEARATLAYTRFVLDRGVAGDLLDLHVALAPCIIGYAEIGARLRKAAGSGLAGNPYRQWIDAYAGADYQALAGAQVAQIDRLMAARGGPGRYEGLLRVFRQAVRLETDFWEMGLTLAQ
;
A
#
# COMPACT_ATOMS: atom_id res chain seq x y z
N MET A 1 -29.80 -3.60 11.15
CA MET A 1 -29.29 -4.30 9.95
C MET A 1 -27.80 -4.46 10.15
N SER A 2 -27.25 -5.68 10.21
CA SER A 2 -25.79 -5.85 10.25
C SER A 2 -25.18 -5.18 9.02
N PRO A 3 -24.08 -4.42 9.15
CA PRO A 3 -23.40 -3.86 7.99
C PRO A 3 -23.10 -4.99 7.01
N ARG A 4 -23.40 -4.79 5.73
CA ARG A 4 -23.06 -5.75 4.68
C ARG A 4 -21.55 -5.98 4.72
N GLN A 5 -21.11 -7.21 4.90
CA GLN A 5 -19.69 -7.55 4.91
C GLN A 5 -19.12 -7.30 3.50
N THR A 6 -18.17 -6.38 3.38
CA THR A 6 -17.42 -6.10 2.14
C THR A 6 -16.48 -7.26 1.81
N LEU A 7 -16.11 -7.43 0.54
CA LEU A 7 -15.10 -8.41 0.15
C LEU A 7 -13.79 -8.16 0.91
N PHE A 8 -13.35 -6.90 1.02
CA PHE A 8 -12.14 -6.56 1.76
C PHE A 8 -12.23 -6.99 3.23
N SER A 9 -13.33 -6.68 3.93
CA SER A 9 -13.46 -7.04 5.36
C SER A 9 -13.45 -8.55 5.57
N ARG A 10 -13.99 -9.34 4.64
CA ARG A 10 -13.88 -10.80 4.65
C ARG A 10 -12.44 -11.27 4.38
N LEU A 11 -11.78 -10.74 3.34
CA LEU A 11 -10.37 -11.06 3.03
C LEU A 11 -9.45 -10.76 4.20
N ARG A 12 -9.59 -9.58 4.82
CA ARG A 12 -8.86 -9.16 6.02
C ARG A 12 -9.11 -10.09 7.20
N SER A 13 -10.36 -10.49 7.43
CA SER A 13 -10.72 -11.43 8.49
C SER A 13 -10.07 -12.80 8.27
N ASP A 14 -10.16 -13.35 7.06
CA ASP A 14 -9.63 -14.68 6.74
C ASP A 14 -8.09 -14.66 6.62
N ALA A 15 -7.48 -13.49 6.46
CA ALA A 15 -6.04 -13.26 6.50
C ALA A 15 -5.55 -12.61 7.80
N ALA A 16 -6.31 -12.67 8.90
CA ALA A 16 -6.05 -11.87 10.11
C ALA A 16 -4.63 -12.00 10.68
N VAL A 17 -4.04 -13.20 10.64
CA VAL A 17 -2.67 -13.44 11.13
C VAL A 17 -1.65 -12.71 10.26
N ASP A 18 -1.73 -12.88 8.93
CA ASP A 18 -0.85 -12.20 7.98
C ASP A 18 -1.07 -10.67 8.07
N TRP A 19 -2.33 -10.23 8.19
CA TRP A 19 -2.69 -8.81 8.25
C TRP A 19 -2.12 -8.13 9.49
N GLU A 20 -2.25 -8.74 10.67
CA GLU A 20 -1.72 -8.14 11.90
C GLU A 20 -0.19 -8.12 11.91
N ALA A 21 0.47 -9.11 11.31
CA ALA A 21 1.93 -9.09 11.13
C ALA A 21 2.40 -7.90 10.26
N PHE A 22 1.59 -7.51 9.27
CA PHE A 22 1.84 -6.33 8.44
C PHE A 22 1.55 -5.02 9.19
N VAL A 23 0.30 -4.80 9.64
CA VAL A 23 -0.10 -3.49 10.20
C VAL A 23 0.41 -3.25 11.62
N GLY A 24 0.86 -4.30 12.30
CA GLY A 24 1.49 -4.26 13.63
C GLY A 24 3.00 -4.52 13.60
N HIS A 25 3.65 -4.44 12.44
CA HIS A 25 5.07 -4.77 12.28
C HIS A 25 5.99 -3.94 13.18
N GLY A 26 7.16 -4.48 13.54
CA GLY A 26 8.15 -3.79 14.38
C GLY A 26 8.62 -2.45 13.81
N PHE A 27 8.73 -2.35 12.48
CA PHE A 27 9.01 -1.07 11.79
C PHE A 27 7.93 -0.02 12.10
N VAL A 28 6.65 -0.40 11.98
CA VAL A 28 5.49 0.47 12.24
C VAL A 28 5.43 0.90 13.69
N HIS A 29 5.70 -0.02 14.63
CA HIS A 29 5.72 0.30 16.06
C HIS A 29 6.77 1.36 16.38
N ARG A 30 8.00 1.17 15.88
CA ARG A 30 9.13 2.09 16.09
C ARG A 30 8.96 3.42 15.36
N LEU A 31 8.22 3.43 14.25
CA LEU A 31 7.80 4.65 13.58
C LEU A 31 6.81 5.44 14.46
N GLY A 32 5.87 4.72 15.09
CA GLY A 32 4.87 5.28 15.99
C GLY A 32 5.43 5.93 17.25
N ASP A 33 6.39 5.29 17.91
CA ASP A 33 7.02 5.79 19.14
C ASP A 33 8.23 6.71 18.89
N GLY A 34 8.67 6.84 17.63
CA GLY A 34 9.79 7.69 17.22
C GLY A 34 11.17 7.06 17.41
N SER A 35 11.26 5.77 17.76
CA SER A 35 12.51 5.05 18.02
C SER A 35 13.12 4.33 16.81
N LEU A 36 12.47 4.40 15.63
CA LEU A 36 13.00 3.84 14.40
C LEU A 36 14.33 4.56 14.06
N PRO A 37 15.42 3.86 13.71
CA PRO A 37 16.65 4.50 13.27
C PRO A 37 16.44 5.22 11.94
N GLU A 38 17.01 6.42 11.79
CA GLU A 38 16.82 7.23 10.58
C GLU A 38 17.27 6.50 9.31
N ASP A 39 18.35 5.73 9.36
CA ASP A 39 18.85 4.97 8.20
C ASP A 39 17.83 3.92 7.71
N CYS A 40 17.09 3.28 8.62
CA CYS A 40 16.00 2.36 8.26
C CYS A 40 14.90 3.10 7.50
N PHE A 41 14.51 4.27 7.99
CA PHE A 41 13.47 5.08 7.36
C PHE A 41 13.91 5.63 6.01
N ARG A 42 15.15 6.12 5.91
CA ARG A 42 15.75 6.59 4.65
C ARG A 42 15.80 5.47 3.60
N HIS A 43 16.16 4.26 4.01
CA HIS A 43 16.16 3.11 3.12
C HIS A 43 14.76 2.75 2.62
N TYR A 44 13.78 2.72 3.53
CA TYR A 44 12.37 2.57 3.19
C TYR A 44 11.94 3.62 2.15
N LEU A 45 12.19 4.91 2.39
CA LEU A 45 11.79 5.98 1.46
C LEU A 45 12.39 5.85 0.06
N GLY A 46 13.66 5.46 -0.02
CA GLY A 46 14.33 5.23 -1.29
C GLY A 46 13.75 4.04 -2.06
N GLN A 47 13.39 2.95 -1.37
CA GLN A 47 12.73 1.81 -1.99
C GLN A 47 11.27 2.08 -2.34
N ASP A 48 10.57 2.90 -1.53
CA ASP A 48 9.20 3.34 -1.76
C ASP A 48 9.09 4.19 -3.03
N TYR A 49 10.11 5.02 -3.32
CA TYR A 49 10.21 5.73 -4.60
C TYR A 49 10.19 4.77 -5.80
N LEU A 50 10.98 3.67 -5.75
CA LEU A 50 11.00 2.66 -6.80
C LEU A 50 9.69 1.86 -6.84
N PHE A 51 9.10 1.57 -5.68
CA PHE A 51 7.81 0.90 -5.55
C PHE A 51 6.70 1.70 -6.25
N LEU A 52 6.59 3.00 -5.96
CA LEU A 52 5.55 3.88 -6.51
C LEU A 52 5.60 3.98 -8.03
N ILE A 53 6.79 3.87 -8.65
CA ILE A 53 6.92 3.79 -10.12
C ILE A 53 6.23 2.54 -10.67
N GLN A 54 6.44 1.38 -10.04
CA GLN A 54 5.79 0.14 -10.45
C GLN A 54 4.29 0.14 -10.09
N PHE A 55 3.93 0.79 -8.99
CA PHE A 55 2.53 0.98 -8.58
C PHE A 55 1.76 1.82 -9.62
N ALA A 56 2.36 2.89 -10.14
CA ALA A 56 1.80 3.65 -11.25
C ALA A 56 1.63 2.80 -12.52
N ARG A 57 2.60 1.93 -12.83
CA ARG A 57 2.49 0.97 -13.96
C ARG A 57 1.39 -0.06 -13.73
N ALA A 58 1.16 -0.50 -12.50
CA ALA A 58 0.06 -1.39 -12.15
C ALA A 58 -1.30 -0.71 -12.39
N TYR A 59 -1.44 0.59 -12.09
CA TYR A 59 -2.63 1.34 -12.50
C TYR A 59 -2.75 1.53 -14.01
N GLY A 60 -1.64 1.70 -14.74
CA GLY A 60 -1.64 1.63 -16.20
C GLY A 60 -2.16 0.28 -16.74
N LEU A 61 -1.77 -0.82 -16.09
CA LEU A 61 -2.32 -2.15 -16.38
C LEU A 61 -3.81 -2.24 -16.00
N ALA A 62 -4.25 -1.60 -14.93
CA ALA A 62 -5.67 -1.52 -14.57
C ALA A 62 -6.50 -0.80 -15.65
N VAL A 63 -5.96 0.28 -16.25
CA VAL A 63 -6.59 0.92 -17.42
C VAL A 63 -6.72 -0.08 -18.57
N TYR A 64 -5.66 -0.83 -18.89
CA TYR A 64 -5.68 -1.85 -19.95
C TYR A 64 -6.68 -2.98 -19.67
N LYS A 65 -6.83 -3.41 -18.41
CA LYS A 65 -7.73 -4.50 -17.99
C LYS A 65 -9.19 -4.06 -17.80
N SER A 66 -9.48 -2.78 -17.95
CA SER A 66 -10.81 -2.22 -17.79
C SER A 66 -11.72 -2.54 -18.96
N GLU A 67 -12.98 -2.87 -18.69
CA GLU A 67 -14.00 -3.16 -19.72
C GLU A 67 -14.99 -2.00 -19.91
N THR A 68 -15.03 -1.05 -18.96
CA THR A 68 -15.90 0.12 -19.02
C THR A 68 -15.10 1.41 -19.00
N LEU A 69 -15.63 2.47 -19.62
CA LEU A 69 -15.02 3.80 -19.56
C LEU A 69 -14.94 4.34 -18.12
N GLU A 70 -15.86 3.92 -17.25
CA GLU A 70 -15.83 4.27 -15.83
C GLU A 70 -14.59 3.68 -15.15
N ASP A 71 -14.35 2.37 -15.33
CA ASP A 71 -13.15 1.69 -14.81
C ASP A 71 -11.87 2.32 -15.33
N MET A 72 -11.81 2.61 -16.64
CA MET A 72 -10.65 3.26 -17.26
C MET A 72 -10.36 4.62 -16.64
N ARG A 73 -11.39 5.46 -16.42
CA ARG A 73 -11.21 6.78 -15.81
C ARG A 73 -10.74 6.68 -14.37
N GLN A 74 -11.28 5.75 -13.60
CA GLN A 74 -10.87 5.54 -12.22
C GLN A 74 -9.42 5.05 -12.13
N ALA A 75 -9.03 4.08 -12.95
CA ALA A 75 -7.66 3.59 -12.99
C ALA A 75 -6.68 4.67 -13.47
N ALA A 76 -7.06 5.46 -14.47
CA ALA A 76 -6.26 6.59 -14.95
C ALA A 76 -6.10 7.68 -13.87
N ALA A 77 -7.14 7.97 -13.09
CA ALA A 77 -7.07 8.90 -11.97
C ALA A 77 -6.12 8.39 -10.86
N GLY A 78 -6.15 7.09 -10.55
CA GLY A 78 -5.19 6.48 -9.62
C GLY A 78 -3.75 6.58 -10.10
N MET A 79 -3.51 6.29 -11.39
CA MET A 79 -2.18 6.47 -12.00
C MET A 79 -1.72 7.93 -11.94
N ALA A 80 -2.59 8.87 -12.32
CA ALA A 80 -2.28 10.30 -12.29
C ALA A 80 -1.97 10.77 -10.87
N GLY A 81 -2.77 10.36 -9.87
CA GLY A 81 -2.53 10.68 -8.47
C GLY A 81 -1.14 10.26 -8.00
N ILE A 82 -0.70 9.04 -8.32
CA ILE A 82 0.65 8.56 -7.97
C ILE A 82 1.74 9.41 -8.68
N LEU A 83 1.54 9.73 -9.96
CA LEU A 83 2.51 10.51 -10.73
C LEU A 83 2.62 11.95 -10.23
N ASP A 84 1.50 12.56 -9.83
CA ASP A 84 1.44 13.91 -9.27
C ASP A 84 2.04 13.94 -7.85
N GLU A 85 1.71 12.96 -7.01
CA GLU A 85 2.25 12.83 -5.64
C GLU A 85 3.73 12.46 -5.62
N MET A 86 4.29 11.89 -6.70
CA MET A 86 5.72 11.60 -6.81
C MET A 86 6.59 12.84 -6.55
N GLY A 87 6.12 14.03 -6.94
CA GLY A 87 6.82 15.28 -6.64
C GLY A 87 6.88 15.58 -5.14
N LEU A 88 5.80 15.30 -4.41
CA LEU A 88 5.73 15.44 -2.96
C LEU A 88 6.62 14.40 -2.27
N HIS A 89 6.64 13.16 -2.75
CA HIS A 89 7.55 12.12 -2.25
C HIS A 89 9.01 12.52 -2.41
N VAL A 90 9.39 13.03 -3.59
CA VAL A 90 10.77 13.49 -3.86
C VAL A 90 11.16 14.64 -2.93
N LYS A 91 10.25 15.60 -2.71
CA LYS A 91 10.49 16.69 -1.77
C LYS A 91 10.65 16.18 -0.33
N TYR A 92 9.79 15.25 0.08
CA TYR A 92 9.85 14.65 1.40
C TYR A 92 11.16 13.87 1.60
N CYS A 93 11.60 13.08 0.62
CA CYS A 93 12.88 12.38 0.66
C CYS A 93 14.08 13.34 0.74
N HIS A 94 13.99 14.49 0.08
CA HIS A 94 15.02 15.54 0.18
C HIS A 94 15.14 16.09 1.60
N ASP A 95 14.03 16.27 2.33
CA ASP A 95 14.06 16.70 3.74
C ASP A 95 14.72 15.64 4.65
N TRP A 96 14.74 14.38 4.20
CA TRP A 96 15.50 13.27 4.80
C TRP A 96 16.91 13.11 4.23
N GLY A 97 17.41 14.08 3.46
CA GLY A 97 18.75 14.08 2.90
C GLY A 97 18.99 13.06 1.79
N ILE A 98 17.95 12.67 1.05
CA ILE A 98 18.03 11.75 -0.09
C ILE A 98 17.63 12.52 -1.36
N THR A 99 18.56 12.62 -2.30
CA THR A 99 18.32 13.28 -3.58
C THR A 99 17.54 12.39 -4.54
N LYS A 100 16.87 13.00 -5.53
CA LYS A 100 16.22 12.26 -6.62
C LYS A 100 17.20 11.39 -7.40
N ALA A 101 18.43 11.87 -7.62
CA ALA A 101 19.44 11.12 -8.35
C ALA A 101 19.89 9.88 -7.58
N GLU A 102 20.06 9.98 -6.26
CA GLU A 102 20.36 8.82 -5.41
C GLU A 102 19.22 7.80 -5.46
N MET A 103 17.96 8.22 -5.24
CA MET A 103 16.81 7.30 -5.30
C MET A 103 16.67 6.61 -6.67
N ALA A 104 16.83 7.35 -7.76
CA ALA A 104 16.75 6.81 -9.11
C ALA A 104 17.91 5.86 -9.47
N GLY A 105 19.06 5.99 -8.77
CA GLY A 105 20.22 5.13 -8.92
C GLY A 105 20.21 3.89 -8.03
N LEU A 106 19.25 3.77 -7.10
CA LEU A 106 19.13 2.59 -6.24
C LEU A 106 18.76 1.35 -7.05
N ALA A 107 19.34 0.20 -6.67
CA ALA A 107 18.80 -1.09 -7.08
C ALA A 107 17.51 -1.37 -6.31
N GLU A 108 16.50 -1.96 -6.99
CA GLU A 108 15.34 -2.53 -6.32
C GLU A 108 15.84 -3.62 -5.35
N ALA A 109 15.53 -3.46 -4.07
CA ALA A 109 15.77 -4.50 -3.08
C ALA A 109 14.87 -5.71 -3.37
N ARG A 110 15.23 -6.86 -2.80
CA ARG A 110 14.51 -8.12 -3.07
C ARG A 110 13.03 -8.04 -2.72
N ALA A 111 12.68 -7.39 -1.59
CA ALA A 111 11.29 -7.21 -1.18
C ALA A 111 10.52 -6.29 -2.17
N THR A 112 11.10 -5.15 -2.55
CA THR A 112 10.54 -4.23 -3.56
C THR A 112 10.27 -4.94 -4.89
N LEU A 113 11.24 -5.69 -5.40
CA LEU A 113 11.10 -6.44 -6.64
C LEU A 113 10.04 -7.54 -6.50
N ALA A 114 10.11 -8.37 -5.45
CA ALA A 114 9.15 -9.44 -5.24
C ALA A 114 7.71 -8.93 -5.18
N TYR A 115 7.48 -7.83 -4.44
CA TYR A 115 6.15 -7.27 -4.28
C TYR A 115 5.62 -6.67 -5.58
N THR A 116 6.36 -5.75 -6.18
CA THR A 116 5.91 -5.06 -7.40
C THR A 116 5.71 -6.03 -8.57
N ARG A 117 6.58 -7.04 -8.71
CA ARG A 117 6.42 -8.06 -9.76
C ARG A 117 5.25 -8.98 -9.47
N PHE A 118 4.99 -9.34 -8.22
CA PHE A 118 3.80 -10.11 -7.86
C PHE A 118 2.51 -9.37 -8.27
N VAL A 119 2.37 -8.09 -7.92
CA VAL A 119 1.18 -7.30 -8.26
C VAL A 119 0.96 -7.24 -9.78
N LEU A 120 2.01 -6.92 -10.55
CA LEU A 120 1.92 -6.86 -12.01
C LEU A 120 1.62 -8.23 -12.63
N ASP A 121 2.28 -9.29 -12.17
CA ASP A 121 2.06 -10.66 -12.65
C ASP A 121 0.61 -11.11 -12.38
N ARG A 122 0.07 -10.83 -11.19
CA ARG A 122 -1.33 -11.13 -10.88
C ARG A 122 -2.30 -10.35 -11.76
N GLY A 123 -2.03 -9.08 -12.04
CA GLY A 123 -2.84 -8.29 -12.96
C GLY A 123 -2.78 -8.80 -14.40
N VAL A 124 -1.60 -9.25 -14.87
CA VAL A 124 -1.44 -9.80 -16.22
C VAL A 124 -2.14 -11.14 -16.35
N ALA A 125 -1.92 -12.06 -15.41
CA ALA A 125 -2.48 -13.41 -15.43
C ALA A 125 -4.00 -13.45 -15.14
N GLY A 126 -4.49 -12.51 -14.33
CA GLY A 126 -5.89 -12.41 -13.93
C GLY A 126 -6.67 -11.31 -14.64
N ASP A 127 -7.76 -10.90 -14.01
CA ASP A 127 -8.61 -9.79 -14.43
C ASP A 127 -8.41 -8.54 -13.55
N LEU A 128 -9.23 -7.51 -13.79
CA LEU A 128 -9.18 -6.27 -13.03
C LEU A 128 -9.46 -6.47 -11.52
N LEU A 129 -10.29 -7.45 -11.15
CA LEU A 129 -10.56 -7.76 -9.74
C LEU A 129 -9.32 -8.37 -9.07
N ASP A 130 -8.65 -9.31 -9.73
CA ASP A 130 -7.43 -9.92 -9.20
C ASP A 130 -6.33 -8.86 -8.97
N LEU A 131 -6.19 -7.91 -9.89
CA LEU A 131 -5.27 -6.79 -9.75
C LEU A 131 -5.63 -5.87 -8.57
N HIS A 132 -6.89 -5.44 -8.46
CA HIS A 132 -7.31 -4.57 -7.35
C HIS A 132 -7.19 -5.28 -5.99
N VAL A 133 -7.40 -6.60 -5.92
CA VAL A 133 -7.16 -7.39 -4.70
C VAL A 133 -5.67 -7.45 -4.36
N ALA A 134 -4.77 -7.56 -5.34
CA ALA A 134 -3.33 -7.49 -5.12
C ALA A 134 -2.84 -6.10 -4.68
N LEU A 135 -3.48 -5.02 -5.15
CA LEU A 135 -3.18 -3.63 -4.77
C LEU A 135 -3.73 -3.23 -3.39
N ALA A 136 -4.77 -3.93 -2.92
CA ALA A 136 -5.56 -3.55 -1.75
C ALA A 136 -4.74 -3.43 -0.44
N PRO A 137 -3.81 -4.35 -0.12
CA PRO A 137 -3.04 -4.26 1.12
C PRO A 137 -2.24 -2.97 1.26
N CYS A 138 -1.61 -2.48 0.18
CA CYS A 138 -0.88 -1.21 0.20
C CYS A 138 -1.79 -0.04 0.59
N ILE A 139 -2.86 0.19 -0.18
CA ILE A 139 -3.72 1.36 0.00
C ILE A 139 -4.45 1.32 1.34
N ILE A 140 -5.04 0.18 1.69
CA ILE A 140 -5.91 0.09 2.86
C ILE A 140 -5.08 -0.17 4.13
N GLY A 141 -3.98 -0.89 4.03
CA GLY A 141 -3.07 -1.17 5.14
C GLY A 141 -2.39 0.09 5.66
N TYR A 142 -1.86 0.93 4.76
CA TYR A 142 -1.26 2.21 5.15
C TYR A 142 -2.28 3.15 5.81
N ALA A 143 -3.52 3.18 5.32
CA ALA A 143 -4.60 3.92 5.96
C ALA A 143 -4.90 3.39 7.38
N GLU A 144 -4.95 2.07 7.57
CA GLU A 144 -5.16 1.46 8.88
C GLU A 144 -3.99 1.75 9.83
N ILE A 145 -2.75 1.66 9.35
CA ILE A 145 -1.54 1.98 10.10
C ILE A 145 -1.56 3.44 10.56
N GLY A 146 -1.77 4.38 9.64
CA GLY A 146 -1.84 5.82 9.96
C GLY A 146 -2.90 6.11 11.03
N ALA A 147 -4.10 5.56 10.86
CA ALA A 147 -5.19 5.72 11.82
C ALA A 147 -4.86 5.12 13.20
N ARG A 148 -4.27 3.92 13.24
CA ARG A 148 -3.82 3.25 14.49
C ARG A 148 -2.77 4.09 15.21
N LEU A 149 -1.74 4.55 14.49
CA LEU A 149 -0.65 5.35 15.05
C LEU A 149 -1.15 6.70 15.57
N ARG A 150 -2.00 7.40 14.80
CA ARG A 150 -2.63 8.65 15.25
C ARG A 150 -3.42 8.44 16.53
N LYS A 151 -4.24 7.38 16.57
CA LYS A 151 -5.07 7.07 17.73
C LYS A 151 -4.22 6.74 18.95
N ALA A 152 -3.15 5.95 18.78
CA ALA A 152 -2.23 5.58 19.85
C ALA A 152 -1.47 6.79 20.41
N ALA A 153 -1.06 7.73 19.55
CA ALA A 153 -0.31 8.90 19.97
C ALA A 153 -1.17 9.98 20.64
N GLY A 154 -2.47 10.11 20.29
CA GLY A 154 -3.33 11.17 20.82
C GLY A 154 -2.77 12.57 20.47
N SER A 155 -2.48 13.40 21.47
CA SER A 155 -1.77 14.69 21.30
C SER A 155 -0.23 14.55 21.25
N GLY A 156 0.30 13.34 21.47
CA GLY A 156 1.71 13.03 21.74
C GLY A 156 2.62 12.80 20.53
N LEU A 157 2.29 13.31 19.33
CA LEU A 157 3.24 13.28 18.20
C LEU A 157 4.23 14.45 18.20
N ALA A 158 4.15 15.33 19.20
CA ALA A 158 5.11 16.41 19.36
C ALA A 158 6.52 15.81 19.58
N GLY A 159 7.46 16.09 18.67
CA GLY A 159 8.82 15.57 18.73
C GLY A 159 9.04 14.21 18.05
N ASN A 160 8.00 13.54 17.53
CA ASN A 160 8.20 12.35 16.70
C ASN A 160 8.71 12.79 15.30
N PRO A 161 9.92 12.35 14.87
CA PRO A 161 10.48 12.74 13.58
C PRO A 161 9.65 12.24 12.38
N TYR A 162 8.85 11.17 12.56
CA TYR A 162 8.00 10.56 11.55
C TYR A 162 6.57 11.12 11.53
N ARG A 163 6.28 12.19 12.30
CA ARG A 163 4.95 12.80 12.39
C ARG A 163 4.34 13.10 11.01
N GLN A 164 5.11 13.63 10.07
CA GLN A 164 4.60 13.97 8.74
C GLN A 164 4.08 12.73 7.98
N TRP A 165 4.77 11.60 8.08
CA TRP A 165 4.35 10.34 7.48
C TRP A 165 3.04 9.86 8.13
N ILE A 166 2.97 9.86 9.47
CA ILE A 166 1.77 9.46 10.22
C ILE A 166 0.58 10.37 9.86
N ASP A 167 0.82 11.68 9.77
CA ASP A 167 -0.18 12.67 9.44
C ASP A 167 -0.76 12.46 8.03
N ALA A 168 0.09 12.13 7.06
CA ALA A 168 -0.34 11.88 5.68
C ALA A 168 -1.29 10.68 5.59
N TYR A 169 -0.90 9.53 6.13
CA TYR A 169 -1.71 8.31 6.04
C TYR A 169 -2.92 8.30 6.98
N ALA A 170 -2.88 9.03 8.09
CA ALA A 170 -4.04 9.26 8.95
C ALA A 170 -4.99 10.36 8.44
N GLY A 171 -4.57 11.13 7.43
CA GLY A 171 -5.29 12.28 6.90
C GLY A 171 -6.58 11.88 6.18
N ALA A 172 -7.57 12.78 6.19
CA ALA A 172 -8.88 12.53 5.61
C ALA A 172 -8.82 12.14 4.12
N ASP A 173 -7.90 12.73 3.36
CA ASP A 173 -7.73 12.43 1.93
C ASP A 173 -7.29 10.98 1.68
N TYR A 174 -6.28 10.50 2.44
CA TYR A 174 -5.82 9.12 2.32
C TYR A 174 -6.85 8.12 2.86
N GLN A 175 -7.58 8.46 3.92
CA GLN A 175 -8.67 7.64 4.42
C GLN A 175 -9.83 7.53 3.40
N ALA A 176 -10.14 8.62 2.70
CA ALA A 176 -11.13 8.62 1.62
C ALA A 176 -10.67 7.75 0.44
N LEU A 177 -9.39 7.81 0.08
CA LEU A 177 -8.78 6.95 -0.95
C LEU A 177 -8.93 5.45 -0.59
N ALA A 178 -8.62 5.08 0.65
CA ALA A 178 -8.79 3.70 1.12
C ALA A 178 -10.25 3.25 1.10
N GLY A 179 -11.19 4.12 1.49
CA GLY A 179 -12.62 3.87 1.37
C GLY A 179 -13.07 3.64 -0.09
N ALA A 180 -12.55 4.44 -1.02
CA ALA A 180 -12.82 4.28 -2.45
C ALA A 180 -12.26 2.95 -3.00
N GLN A 181 -11.09 2.50 -2.53
CA GLN A 181 -10.53 1.20 -2.91
C GLN A 181 -11.39 0.03 -2.41
N VAL A 182 -11.93 0.10 -1.19
CA VAL A 182 -12.88 -0.91 -0.68
C VAL A 182 -14.13 -0.96 -1.56
N ALA A 183 -14.73 0.20 -1.85
CA ALA A 183 -15.90 0.29 -2.71
C ALA A 183 -15.64 -0.26 -4.12
N GLN A 184 -14.44 -0.01 -4.65
CA GLN A 184 -14.02 -0.50 -5.95
C GLN A 184 -13.94 -2.03 -6.01
N ILE A 185 -13.29 -2.64 -5.02
CA ILE A 185 -13.16 -4.10 -4.95
C ILE A 185 -14.53 -4.77 -4.79
N ASP A 186 -15.44 -4.17 -4.02
CA ASP A 186 -16.81 -4.66 -3.87
C ASP A 186 -17.61 -4.59 -5.19
N ARG A 187 -17.49 -3.47 -5.92
CA ARG A 187 -18.12 -3.31 -7.24
C ARG A 187 -17.58 -4.31 -8.25
N LEU A 188 -16.27 -4.50 -8.29
CA LEU A 188 -15.63 -5.48 -9.16
C LEU A 188 -16.00 -6.92 -8.78
N MET A 189 -16.14 -7.23 -7.49
CA MET A 189 -16.62 -8.54 -7.03
C MET A 189 -18.07 -8.78 -7.45
N ALA A 190 -18.93 -7.78 -7.43
CA ALA A 190 -20.30 -7.92 -7.92
C ALA A 190 -20.35 -8.18 -9.44
N ALA A 191 -19.45 -7.57 -10.21
CA ALA A 191 -19.42 -7.71 -11.67
C ALA A 191 -18.67 -8.96 -12.17
N ARG A 192 -17.57 -9.33 -11.50
CA ARG A 192 -16.61 -10.36 -11.97
C ARG A 192 -16.49 -11.55 -11.02
N GLY A 193 -17.12 -11.49 -9.86
CA GLY A 193 -17.17 -12.59 -8.92
C GLY A 193 -17.95 -13.78 -9.46
N GLY A 194 -18.04 -14.82 -8.64
CA GLY A 194 -18.77 -16.03 -8.98
C GLY A 194 -18.36 -17.19 -8.08
N PRO A 195 -19.07 -18.33 -8.13
CA PRO A 195 -18.67 -19.53 -7.41
C PRO A 195 -17.20 -19.87 -7.67
N GLY A 196 -16.43 -20.12 -6.60
CA GLY A 196 -15.02 -20.51 -6.69
C GLY A 196 -14.00 -19.37 -6.81
N ARG A 197 -14.40 -18.12 -7.07
CA ARG A 197 -13.44 -16.98 -7.15
C ARG A 197 -12.76 -16.68 -5.82
N TYR A 198 -13.50 -16.79 -4.72
CA TYR A 198 -13.06 -16.28 -3.41
C TYR A 198 -11.73 -16.87 -2.94
N GLU A 199 -11.55 -18.19 -3.02
CA GLU A 199 -10.30 -18.84 -2.58
C GLU A 199 -9.07 -18.36 -3.37
N GLY A 200 -9.24 -18.06 -4.66
CA GLY A 200 -8.19 -17.46 -5.49
C GLY A 200 -7.82 -16.06 -5.01
N LEU A 201 -8.84 -15.22 -4.80
CA LEU A 201 -8.66 -13.85 -4.31
C LEU A 201 -8.03 -13.81 -2.92
N LEU A 202 -8.42 -14.72 -2.02
CA LEU A 202 -7.83 -14.84 -0.69
C LEU A 202 -6.35 -15.21 -0.74
N ARG A 203 -5.95 -16.11 -1.65
CA ARG A 203 -4.52 -16.42 -1.85
C ARG A 203 -3.74 -15.21 -2.36
N VAL A 204 -4.31 -14.46 -3.31
CA VAL A 204 -3.69 -13.24 -3.83
C VAL A 204 -3.52 -12.21 -2.72
N PHE A 205 -4.57 -11.96 -1.95
CA PHE A 205 -4.58 -11.01 -0.85
C PHE A 205 -3.54 -11.38 0.23
N ARG A 206 -3.54 -12.64 0.71
CA ARG A 206 -2.56 -13.11 1.70
C ARG A 206 -1.12 -12.94 1.22
N GLN A 207 -0.85 -13.24 -0.05
CA GLN A 207 0.50 -13.10 -0.58
C GLN A 207 0.93 -11.63 -0.67
N ALA A 208 0.04 -10.72 -1.11
CA ALA A 208 0.33 -9.28 -1.10
C ALA A 208 0.57 -8.76 0.33
N VAL A 209 -0.22 -9.20 1.32
CA VAL A 209 -0.01 -8.83 2.73
C VAL A 209 1.33 -9.33 3.28
N ARG A 210 1.77 -10.55 2.92
CA ARG A 210 3.10 -11.03 3.32
C ARG A 210 4.23 -10.22 2.70
N LEU A 211 4.06 -9.83 1.44
CA LEU A 211 5.04 -9.01 0.73
C LEU A 211 5.13 -7.59 1.30
N GLU A 212 4.04 -7.05 1.85
CA GLU A 212 4.07 -5.83 2.66
C GLU A 212 4.88 -6.00 3.95
N THR A 213 4.69 -7.11 4.68
CA THR A 213 5.51 -7.43 5.85
C THR A 213 7.00 -7.52 5.48
N ASP A 214 7.33 -8.18 4.37
CA ASP A 214 8.71 -8.28 3.87
C ASP A 214 9.27 -6.90 3.47
N PHE A 215 8.41 -5.99 2.98
CA PHE A 215 8.80 -4.61 2.66
C PHE A 215 9.17 -3.83 3.93
N TRP A 216 8.42 -4.00 5.02
CA TRP A 216 8.81 -3.45 6.32
C TRP A 216 10.08 -4.08 6.88
N GLU A 217 10.23 -5.39 6.76
CA GLU A 217 11.40 -6.09 7.25
C GLU A 217 12.67 -5.66 6.52
N MET A 218 12.59 -5.44 5.20
CA MET A 218 13.67 -4.82 4.43
C MET A 218 14.07 -3.45 4.98
N GLY A 219 13.10 -2.62 5.35
CA GLY A 219 13.37 -1.33 6.00
C GLY A 219 14.07 -1.49 7.35
N LEU A 220 13.65 -2.45 8.16
CA LEU A 220 14.11 -2.63 9.54
C LEU A 220 15.48 -3.32 9.66
N THR A 221 15.77 -4.27 8.77
CA THR A 221 16.99 -5.10 8.81
C THR A 221 18.25 -4.39 8.37
N LEU A 222 18.17 -3.15 7.84
CA LEU A 222 19.36 -2.34 7.57
C LEU A 222 20.13 -1.98 8.85
N ALA A 223 19.46 -1.95 10.02
CA ALA A 223 20.07 -1.66 11.31
C ALA A 223 20.69 -2.89 12.02
N GLN A 224 20.69 -4.06 11.38
CA GLN A 224 21.27 -5.31 11.90
C GLN A 224 22.54 -5.67 11.12
#